data_AF-A0A537BQH1-F1
#
_entry.id   AF-A0A537BQH1-F1
#
_cell.length_a   1.000
_cell.length_b   1.000
_cell.length_c   1.000
_cell.angle_alpha   90.00
_cell.angle_beta   90.00
_cell.angle_gamma   90.00
#
_symmetry.space_group_name_H-M   'P 1'
#
loop_
_entity.id
_entity.type
_entity.pdbx_description
1 polymer ?
#
loop_
_entity_poly.entity_id
_entity_poly.type
_entity_poly.pdbx_seq_one_letter_code
_entity_poly.pdbx_strand_id
1 'polypeptide(L)'
;MKHATAASECDIKVFCCPKSGNSLEEYEDAWAHRQTRTPVGIRVAVADGATESSFAKLWAALLAESYVRSEVDGTEFFARLKPARRLWRRRLAGRPLPWFASEKAEQGAFAAFVGVQIDAHKNRWTALAVGDCCLM
;
A
#
# COMPACT_ATOMS: atom_id res chain seq x y z
N MET A 1 13.94 20.44 -36.45
CA MET A 1 13.75 20.51 -34.99
C MET A 1 12.25 20.52 -34.69
N LYS A 2 11.71 19.40 -34.23
CA LYS A 2 10.39 19.32 -33.59
C LYS A 2 10.57 18.36 -32.42
N HIS A 3 10.86 18.89 -31.25
CA HIS A 3 10.77 18.11 -30.02
C HIS A 3 9.28 17.83 -29.80
N ALA A 4 8.86 16.60 -30.05
CA ALA A 4 7.57 16.13 -29.61
C ALA A 4 7.65 16.02 -28.08
N THR A 5 7.15 17.05 -27.39
CA THR A 5 6.92 17.02 -25.95
C THR A 5 5.69 16.15 -25.68
N ALA A 6 5.83 14.84 -25.85
CA ALA A 6 4.87 13.90 -25.31
C ALA A 6 5.13 13.84 -23.81
N ALA A 7 4.42 14.68 -23.04
CA ALA A 7 4.21 14.37 -21.64
C ALA A 7 3.47 13.03 -21.63
N SER A 8 4.19 11.96 -21.30
CA SER A 8 3.67 10.60 -21.31
C SER A 8 2.54 10.51 -20.30
N GLU A 9 1.31 10.66 -20.76
CA GLU A 9 0.12 10.55 -19.94
C GLU A 9 -0.02 9.08 -19.53
N CYS A 10 0.13 8.80 -18.24
CA CYS A 10 -0.06 7.47 -17.68
C CYS A 10 -1.46 7.38 -17.09
N ASP A 11 -2.28 6.49 -17.64
CA ASP A 11 -3.58 6.14 -17.10
C ASP A 11 -3.44 4.99 -16.09
N ILE A 12 -4.05 5.13 -14.91
CA ILE A 12 -4.02 4.12 -13.84
C ILE A 12 -5.46 3.71 -13.57
N LYS A 13 -5.76 2.43 -13.80
CA LYS A 13 -7.06 1.82 -13.49
C LYS A 13 -6.89 0.82 -12.37
N VAL A 14 -7.84 0.84 -11.43
CA VAL A 14 -7.82 -0.07 -10.28
C VAL A 14 -9.11 -0.87 -10.23
N PHE A 15 -8.97 -2.15 -9.94
CA PHE A 15 -10.05 -3.11 -9.80
C PHE A 15 -9.97 -3.75 -8.42
N CYS A 16 -11.10 -3.88 -7.74
CA CYS A 16 -11.22 -4.49 -6.42
C CYS A 16 -12.49 -5.34 -6.39
N CYS A 17 -12.41 -6.51 -5.76
CA CYS A 17 -13.55 -7.40 -5.61
C CYS A 17 -13.46 -8.14 -4.27
N PRO A 18 -14.45 -7.99 -3.37
CA PRO A 18 -14.51 -8.79 -2.15
C PRO A 18 -14.62 -10.29 -2.44
N LYS A 19 -14.14 -11.10 -1.49
CA LYS A 19 -14.38 -12.55 -1.52
C LYS A 19 -15.88 -12.81 -1.55
N SER A 20 -16.30 -13.86 -2.27
CA SER A 20 -17.72 -14.22 -2.36
C SER A 20 -18.30 -14.44 -0.98
N GLY A 21 -19.40 -13.74 -0.66
CA GLY A 21 -20.06 -13.79 0.65
C GLY A 21 -19.55 -12.76 1.65
N ASN A 22 -18.43 -12.08 1.39
CA ASN A 22 -17.95 -10.98 2.21
C ASN A 22 -18.54 -9.65 1.73
N SER A 23 -18.81 -8.76 2.69
CA SER A 23 -19.14 -7.36 2.45
C SER A 23 -17.92 -6.55 2.03
N LEU A 24 -18.14 -5.32 1.54
CA LEU A 24 -17.06 -4.39 1.22
C LEU A 24 -16.32 -3.92 2.49
N GLU A 25 -17.01 -3.90 3.63
CA GLU A 25 -16.45 -3.61 4.93
C GLU A 25 -15.38 -4.63 5.32
N GLU A 26 -15.62 -5.91 4.99
CA GLU A 26 -14.73 -7.06 5.18
C GLU A 26 -13.64 -7.22 4.11
N TYR A 27 -13.59 -6.32 3.10
CA TYR A 27 -12.49 -6.28 2.14
C TYR A 27 -11.23 -5.73 2.81
N GLU A 28 -10.15 -6.52 2.82
CA GLU A 28 -8.93 -6.24 3.58
C GLU A 28 -7.77 -5.73 2.72
N ASP A 29 -7.84 -5.89 1.41
CA ASP A 29 -6.82 -5.38 0.50
C ASP A 29 -6.89 -3.85 0.43
N ALA A 30 -5.76 -3.26 0.09
CA ALA A 30 -5.62 -1.84 -0.16
C ALA A 30 -4.68 -1.58 -1.32
N TRP A 31 -4.85 -0.41 -1.91
CA TRP A 31 -3.97 0.08 -2.96
C TRP A 31 -3.78 1.59 -2.81
N ALA A 32 -2.72 2.11 -3.39
CA ALA A 32 -2.49 3.54 -3.52
C ALA A 32 -1.65 3.80 -4.78
N HIS A 33 -1.78 4.99 -5.35
CA HIS A 33 -0.85 5.46 -6.37
C HIS A 33 -0.52 6.93 -6.19
N ARG A 34 0.64 7.34 -6.70
CA ARG A 34 1.05 8.74 -6.81
C ARG A 34 1.76 8.96 -8.13
N GLN A 35 1.39 10.02 -8.82
CA GLN A 35 2.06 10.46 -10.04
C GLN A 35 2.76 11.80 -9.81
N THR A 36 4.00 11.91 -10.27
CA THR A 36 4.75 13.17 -10.31
C THR A 36 4.86 13.62 -11.76
N ARG A 37 4.74 14.93 -11.99
CA ARG A 37 4.79 15.51 -13.34
C ARG A 37 6.22 15.85 -13.79
N THR A 38 7.11 16.19 -12.85
CA THR A 38 8.49 16.61 -13.16
C THR A 38 9.47 16.19 -12.05
N PRO A 39 10.37 15.21 -12.29
CA PRO A 39 10.37 14.29 -13.43
C PRO A 39 9.08 13.44 -13.43
N VAL A 40 8.68 12.96 -14.61
CA VAL A 40 7.52 12.07 -14.75
C VAL A 40 7.84 10.75 -14.05
N GLY A 41 7.05 10.44 -13.03
CA GLY A 41 7.23 9.25 -12.21
C GLY A 41 5.91 8.74 -11.65
N ILE A 42 5.81 7.43 -11.51
CA ILE A 42 4.61 6.79 -10.98
C ILE A 42 5.05 5.87 -9.84
N ARG A 43 4.36 5.96 -8.70
CA ARG A 43 4.43 4.95 -7.64
C ARG A 43 3.07 4.31 -7.52
N VAL A 44 3.03 2.97 -7.48
CA VAL A 44 1.82 2.19 -7.21
C VAL A 44 2.14 1.21 -6.10
N ALA A 45 1.20 1.00 -5.19
CA ALA A 45 1.29 -0.03 -4.17
C ALA A 45 -0.01 -0.80 -4.07
N VAL A 46 0.11 -2.08 -3.80
CA VAL A 46 -0.98 -2.99 -3.41
C VAL A 46 -0.54 -3.70 -2.14
N ALA A 47 -1.48 -3.89 -1.21
CA ALA A 47 -1.29 -4.65 0.00
C ALA A 47 -2.50 -5.53 0.26
N ASP A 48 -2.28 -6.79 0.62
CA ASP A 48 -3.32 -7.75 1.01
C ASP A 48 -3.24 -7.93 2.53
N GLY A 49 -4.31 -7.56 3.24
CA GLY A 49 -4.37 -7.67 4.70
C GLY A 49 -4.57 -9.11 5.14
N ALA A 50 -3.74 -9.60 6.07
CA ALA A 50 -3.89 -10.95 6.61
C ALA A 50 -5.17 -11.08 7.45
N THR A 51 -6.14 -11.86 6.96
CA THR A 51 -7.50 -12.05 7.54
C THR A 51 -7.51 -12.50 9.00
N GLU A 52 -6.47 -13.20 9.46
CA GLU A 52 -6.40 -13.63 10.86
C GLU A 52 -5.99 -12.51 11.83
N SER A 53 -5.47 -11.40 11.31
CA SER A 53 -4.93 -10.28 12.09
C SER A 53 -5.93 -9.15 12.34
N SER A 54 -5.87 -8.53 13.51
CA SER A 54 -6.80 -7.44 13.86
C SER A 54 -6.58 -6.22 12.98
N PHE A 55 -7.65 -5.70 12.37
CA PHE A 55 -7.61 -4.48 11.52
C PHE A 55 -6.60 -4.55 10.37
N ALA A 56 -6.50 -5.71 9.71
CA ALA A 56 -5.63 -5.94 8.57
C ALA A 56 -5.84 -4.90 7.45
N LYS A 57 -7.12 -4.58 7.14
CA LYS A 57 -7.51 -3.51 6.21
C LYS A 57 -6.84 -2.16 6.50
N LEU A 58 -6.86 -1.73 7.77
CA LEU A 58 -6.26 -0.45 8.16
C LEU A 58 -4.75 -0.49 7.97
N TRP A 59 -4.11 -1.60 8.30
CA TRP A 59 -2.66 -1.75 8.13
C TRP A 59 -2.26 -1.78 6.65
N ALA A 60 -2.96 -2.55 5.82
CA ALA A 60 -2.76 -2.60 4.37
C ALA A 60 -2.88 -1.20 3.74
N ALA A 61 -3.91 -0.44 4.12
CA ALA A 61 -4.09 0.94 3.64
C ALA A 61 -2.95 1.87 4.06
N LEU A 62 -2.55 1.82 5.33
CA LEU A 62 -1.42 2.62 5.83
C LEU A 62 -0.11 2.25 5.14
N LEU A 63 0.09 0.98 4.82
CA LEU A 63 1.28 0.48 4.15
C LEU A 63 1.36 0.97 2.70
N ALA A 64 0.28 0.82 1.92
CA ALA A 64 0.20 1.29 0.55
C ALA A 64 0.38 2.82 0.44
N GLU A 65 -0.34 3.57 1.28
CA GLU A 65 -0.23 5.04 1.35
C GLU A 65 1.17 5.52 1.77
N SER A 66 1.80 4.83 2.72
CA SER A 66 3.15 5.17 3.15
C SER A 66 4.17 4.98 2.02
N TYR A 67 4.01 3.95 1.18
CA TYR A 67 4.92 3.69 0.06
C TYR A 67 4.85 4.78 -1.00
N VAL A 68 3.66 5.13 -1.47
CA VAL A 68 3.50 6.10 -2.56
C VAL A 68 3.87 7.52 -2.16
N ARG A 69 3.84 7.82 -0.84
CA ARG A 69 4.29 9.09 -0.26
C ARG A 69 5.78 9.09 0.11
N SER A 70 6.41 7.92 0.19
CA SER A 70 7.83 7.80 0.47
C SER A 70 8.65 8.25 -0.75
N GLU A 71 9.80 8.85 -0.48
CA GLU A 71 10.84 9.14 -1.48
C GLU A 71 11.98 8.12 -1.42
N VAL A 72 11.88 7.16 -0.51
CA VAL A 72 12.86 6.08 -0.33
C VAL A 72 12.54 4.92 -1.24
N ASP A 73 13.60 4.34 -1.77
CA ASP A 73 13.59 3.14 -2.58
C ASP A 73 14.17 1.95 -1.79
N GLY A 74 13.78 0.74 -2.17
CA GLY A 74 14.30 -0.49 -1.57
C GLY A 74 13.82 -0.74 -0.13
N THR A 75 14.50 -1.67 0.55
CA THR A 75 14.07 -2.21 1.85
C THR A 75 14.11 -1.20 3.00
N GLU A 76 14.84 -0.09 2.84
CA GLU A 76 14.84 1.03 3.78
C GLU A 76 13.45 1.61 4.03
N PHE A 77 12.54 1.48 3.05
CA PHE A 77 11.13 1.84 3.20
C PHE A 77 10.52 1.23 4.48
N PHE A 78 10.78 -0.05 4.76
CA PHE A 78 10.19 -0.74 5.90
C PHE A 78 10.67 -0.18 7.25
N ALA A 79 11.90 0.33 7.32
CA ALA A 79 12.42 1.00 8.50
C ALA A 79 11.68 2.33 8.79
N ARG A 80 11.10 2.96 7.76
CA ARG A 80 10.35 4.22 7.89
C ARG A 80 8.88 4.04 8.26
N LEU A 81 8.39 2.82 8.47
CA LEU A 81 6.99 2.55 8.85
C LEU A 81 6.64 2.92 10.30
N LYS A 82 7.58 3.47 11.09
CA LYS A 82 7.32 3.88 12.49
C LYS A 82 6.10 4.81 12.65
N PRO A 83 5.88 5.84 11.80
CA PRO A 83 4.68 6.67 11.88
C PRO A 83 3.39 5.89 11.55
N ALA A 84 3.40 5.04 10.53
CA ALA A 84 2.27 4.20 10.16
C ALA A 84 1.88 3.25 11.30
N ARG A 85 2.87 2.57 11.91
CA ARG A 85 2.67 1.71 13.10
C ARG A 85 2.08 2.46 14.29
N ARG A 86 2.50 3.72 14.50
CA ARG A 86 1.95 4.57 15.57
C ARG A 86 0.51 4.99 15.26
N LEU A 87 0.22 5.33 14.01
CA LEU A 87 -1.13 5.71 13.58
C LEU A 87 -2.09 4.53 13.69
N TRP A 88 -1.68 3.33 13.25
CA TRP A 88 -2.43 2.10 13.43
C TRP A 88 -2.77 1.87 14.91
N ARG A 89 -1.78 1.85 15.81
CA ARG A 89 -2.01 1.68 17.26
C ARG A 89 -2.96 2.73 17.85
N ARG A 90 -2.83 4.00 17.46
CA ARG A 90 -3.73 5.08 17.92
C ARG A 90 -5.17 4.89 17.47
N ARG A 91 -5.38 4.36 16.26
CA ARG A 91 -6.73 4.08 15.73
C ARG A 91 -7.41 2.90 16.42
N LEU A 92 -6.63 2.00 17.02
CA LEU A 92 -7.14 0.90 17.84
C LEU A 92 -7.43 1.32 19.29
N ALA A 93 -6.59 2.18 19.88
CA ALA A 93 -6.65 2.57 21.30
C ALA A 93 -7.94 3.30 21.76
N GLY A 94 -8.89 3.56 20.86
CA GLY A 94 -10.17 4.23 21.18
C GLY A 94 -11.41 3.45 20.75
N ARG A 95 -11.28 2.17 20.37
CA ARG A 95 -12.42 1.34 19.96
C ARG A 95 -12.75 0.32 21.04
N PRO A 96 -14.02 0.19 21.46
CA PRO A 96 -14.44 -0.96 22.25
C PRO A 96 -14.29 -2.19 21.35
N LEU A 97 -13.31 -3.03 21.68
CA LEU A 97 -13.05 -4.27 20.98
C LEU A 97 -13.60 -5.44 21.79
N PRO A 98 -14.29 -6.39 21.16
CA PRO A 98 -14.53 -7.69 21.78
C PRO A 98 -13.20 -8.31 22.24
N TRP A 99 -13.22 -9.06 23.34
CA TRP A 99 -12.00 -9.59 23.97
C TRP A 99 -11.10 -10.38 23.00
N PHE A 100 -11.68 -11.17 22.09
CA PHE A 100 -10.94 -11.91 21.05
C PHE A 100 -10.22 -11.00 20.04
N ALA A 101 -10.78 -9.82 19.76
CA ALA A 101 -10.16 -8.83 18.88
C ALA A 101 -9.05 -8.05 19.59
N SER A 102 -9.14 -7.93 20.92
CA SER A 102 -8.10 -7.34 21.77
C SER A 102 -6.84 -8.21 21.82
N GLU A 103 -6.97 -9.53 22.02
CA GLU A 103 -5.81 -10.45 21.97
C GLU A 103 -5.11 -10.42 20.60
N LYS A 104 -5.89 -10.44 19.52
CA LYS A 104 -5.35 -10.31 18.16
C LYS A 104 -4.71 -8.94 17.90
N ALA A 105 -5.20 -7.88 18.53
CA ALA A 105 -4.61 -6.54 18.41
C ALA A 105 -3.23 -6.46 19.08
N GLU A 106 -2.96 -7.25 20.12
CA GLU A 106 -1.63 -7.35 20.74
C GLU A 106 -0.61 -8.02 19.82
N GLN A 107 -1.04 -9.01 19.02
CA GLN A 107 -0.20 -9.66 18.01
C GLN A 107 0.14 -8.74 16.83
N GLY A 108 -0.65 -7.68 16.63
CA GLY A 108 -0.48 -6.72 15.56
C GLY A 108 -1.30 -7.04 14.31
N ALA A 109 -0.99 -6.33 13.23
CA ALA A 109 -1.58 -6.53 11.92
C ALA A 109 -0.49 -6.87 10.89
N PHE A 110 -0.83 -7.74 9.95
CA PHE A 110 0.07 -8.17 8.89
C PHE A 110 -0.56 -7.95 7.53
N ALA A 111 0.28 -7.75 6.52
CA ALA A 111 -0.16 -7.64 5.15
C ALA A 111 0.96 -8.09 4.21
N ALA A 112 0.60 -8.81 3.15
CA ALA A 112 1.47 -8.92 1.98
C ALA A 112 1.47 -7.59 1.24
N PHE A 113 2.53 -7.31 0.48
CA PHE A 113 2.74 -6.00 -0.12
C PHE A 113 3.58 -6.10 -1.38
N VAL A 114 3.21 -5.31 -2.38
CA VAL A 114 4.05 -4.98 -3.53
C VAL A 114 3.95 -3.50 -3.84
N GLY A 115 5.09 -2.84 -3.99
CA GLY A 115 5.21 -1.46 -4.43
C GLY A 115 6.09 -1.38 -5.67
N VAL A 116 5.65 -0.65 -6.69
CA VAL A 116 6.42 -0.39 -7.91
C VAL A 116 6.60 1.12 -8.09
N GLN A 117 7.82 1.52 -8.46
CA GLN A 117 8.15 2.85 -8.94
C GLN A 117 8.56 2.75 -10.40
N ILE A 118 7.99 3.59 -11.25
CA ILE A 118 8.35 3.75 -12.65
C ILE A 118 8.90 5.17 -12.81
N ASP A 119 10.17 5.28 -13.18
CA ASP A 119 10.83 6.52 -13.58
C ASP A 119 10.80 6.58 -15.12
N ALA A 120 9.81 7.30 -15.66
CA ALA A 120 9.61 7.39 -17.10
C ALA A 120 10.73 8.19 -17.78
N HIS A 121 11.36 9.12 -17.06
CA HIS A 121 12.49 9.90 -17.57
C HIS A 121 13.73 9.03 -17.77
N LYS A 122 14.01 8.11 -16.83
CA LYS A 122 15.18 7.23 -16.89
C LYS A 122 14.90 5.87 -17.56
N ASN A 123 13.67 5.65 -18.04
CA ASN A 123 13.20 4.38 -18.57
C ASN A 123 13.55 3.20 -17.64
N ARG A 124 13.27 3.36 -16.35
CA ARG A 124 13.63 2.38 -15.30
C ARG A 124 12.46 2.18 -14.37
N TRP A 125 12.30 0.95 -13.89
CA TRP A 125 11.40 0.65 -12.80
C TRP A 125 12.13 -0.07 -11.66
N THR A 126 11.59 0.05 -10.46
CA THR A 126 12.01 -0.70 -9.27
C THR A 126 10.78 -1.23 -8.56
N ALA A 127 10.88 -2.43 -7.99
CA ALA A 127 9.81 -3.00 -7.17
C ALA A 127 10.35 -3.44 -5.82
N LEU A 128 9.46 -3.41 -4.83
CA LEU A 128 9.69 -3.89 -3.47
C LEU A 128 8.49 -4.74 -3.08
N ALA A 129 8.72 -6.00 -2.72
CA ALA A 129 7.67 -6.93 -2.36
C ALA A 129 7.98 -7.70 -1.08
N VAL A 130 6.95 -8.09 -0.35
CA VAL A 130 6.99 -9.02 0.79
C VAL A 130 5.67 -9.79 0.84
N GLY A 131 5.73 -11.11 1.01
CA GLY A 131 4.55 -11.97 0.95
C GLY A 131 4.18 -12.36 -0.49
N ASP A 132 2.88 -12.48 -0.76
CA ASP A 132 2.29 -13.10 -1.94
C ASP A 132 1.55 -12.11 -2.88
N CYS A 133 1.72 -10.80 -2.68
CA CYS A 133 1.36 -9.81 -3.69
C CYS A 133 2.35 -9.85 -4.88
N CYS A 134 1.83 -9.98 -6.10
CA CYS A 134 2.65 -10.15 -7.31
C CYS A 134 2.69 -8.89 -8.19
N LEU A 135 3.80 -8.72 -8.91
CA LEU A 135 3.95 -7.78 -10.03
C LEU A 135 4.18 -8.60 -11.32
N MET A 136 3.49 -8.25 -12.40
CA MET A 136 3.57 -8.93 -13.71
C MET A 136 3.82 -7.94 -14.83
#